data_AF-A0A5R8U9L1-F1
#
_entry.id   AF-A0A5R8U9L1-F1
#
_cell.length_a   1.000
_cell.length_b   1.000
_cell.length_c   1.000
_cell.angle_alpha   90.00
_cell.angle_beta   90.00
_cell.angle_gamma   90.00
#
_symmetry.space_group_name_H-M   'P 1'
#
loop_
_entity.id
_entity.type
_entity.pdbx_description
1 polymer ?
#
loop_
_entity_poly.entity_id
_entity_poly.type
_entity_poly.pdbx_seq_one_letter_code
_entity_poly.pdbx_strand_id
1 'polypeptide(L)'
;MDVLRAATARIEWVFSTFPSVCLSFSGGKDSTVLFHLVAEVARRRKRYFSVLFIDWEAQYRCTIEHIQKMREMYHDVTETFYWVALPLTTVNGVSQFQPEWICWEPGVTWVRQPPEEAITDMTYFPFYRYAMT
;
A
#
# COMPACT_ATOMS: atom_id res chain seq x y z
N MET A 1 5.44 -6.17 -29.92
CA MET A 1 4.84 -5.47 -28.75
C MET A 1 5.90 -5.37 -27.68
N ASP A 2 6.25 -4.17 -27.23
CA ASP A 2 7.24 -3.99 -26.16
C ASP A 2 6.62 -4.20 -24.76
N VAL A 3 7.47 -4.25 -23.73
CA VAL A 3 7.07 -4.54 -22.34
C VAL A 3 6.10 -3.48 -21.81
N LEU A 4 6.34 -2.20 -22.11
CA LEU A 4 5.51 -1.08 -21.66
C LEU A 4 4.11 -1.15 -22.25
N ARG A 5 4.01 -1.39 -23.57
CA ARG A 5 2.73 -1.58 -24.27
C ARG A 5 1.97 -2.79 -23.73
N ALA A 6 2.67 -3.90 -23.51
CA ALA A 6 2.05 -5.10 -22.95
C ALA A 6 1.53 -4.88 -21.53
N ALA A 7 2.27 -4.15 -20.67
CA ALA A 7 1.84 -3.80 -19.33
C ALA A 7 0.62 -2.87 -19.34
N THR A 8 0.66 -1.84 -20.18
CA THR A 8 -0.45 -0.89 -20.36
C THR A 8 -1.72 -1.60 -20.84
N ALA A 9 -1.62 -2.52 -21.81
CA ALA A 9 -2.75 -3.29 -22.30
C ALA A 9 -3.38 -4.18 -21.21
N ARG A 10 -2.57 -4.77 -20.31
CA ARG A 10 -3.08 -5.53 -19.15
C ARG A 10 -3.82 -4.64 -18.16
N ILE A 11 -3.26 -3.46 -17.86
CA ILE A 11 -3.90 -2.50 -16.95
C ILE A 11 -5.22 -2.00 -17.56
N GLU A 12 -5.23 -1.68 -18.85
CA GLU A 12 -6.44 -1.32 -19.59
C GLU A 12 -7.50 -2.41 -19.56
N TRP A 13 -7.10 -3.68 -19.72
CA TRP A 13 -8.01 -4.80 -19.58
C TRP A 13 -8.59 -4.89 -18.15
N VAL A 14 -7.77 -4.72 -17.11
CA VAL A 14 -8.24 -4.69 -15.71
C VAL A 14 -9.31 -3.60 -15.52
N PHE A 15 -9.06 -2.38 -16.02
CA PHE A 15 -10.04 -1.29 -16.02
C PHE A 15 -11.21 -1.46 -17.00
N SER A 16 -11.23 -2.46 -17.87
CA SER A 16 -12.42 -2.80 -18.67
C SER A 16 -13.27 -3.86 -17.97
N THR A 17 -12.62 -4.75 -17.23
CA THR A 17 -13.24 -5.95 -16.66
C THR A 17 -13.82 -5.69 -15.27
N PHE A 18 -13.12 -4.92 -14.43
CA PHE A 18 -13.49 -4.78 -13.01
C PHE A 18 -14.09 -3.40 -12.70
N PRO A 19 -15.19 -3.34 -11.92
CA PRO A 19 -15.81 -2.08 -11.50
C PRO A 19 -14.98 -1.32 -10.46
N SER A 20 -14.13 -2.03 -9.72
CA SER A 20 -13.21 -1.45 -8.74
C SER A 20 -11.83 -2.06 -8.92
N VAL A 21 -10.80 -1.22 -8.84
CA VAL A 21 -9.40 -1.61 -9.01
C VAL A 21 -8.64 -1.14 -7.77
N CYS A 22 -7.85 -2.04 -7.16
CA CYS A 22 -6.97 -1.71 -6.04
C CYS A 22 -5.53 -2.04 -6.40
N LEU A 23 -4.64 -1.06 -6.22
CA LEU A 23 -3.20 -1.21 -6.39
C LEU A 23 -2.56 -1.51 -5.03
N SER A 24 -1.98 -2.71 -4.89
CA SER A 24 -1.07 -3.00 -3.78
C SER A 24 0.27 -2.31 -4.04
N PHE A 25 0.63 -1.35 -3.18
CA PHE A 25 1.78 -0.48 -3.34
C PHE A 25 2.73 -0.66 -2.16
N SER A 26 4.01 -0.92 -2.45
CA SER A 26 5.03 -1.19 -1.42
C SER A 26 6.03 -0.05 -1.20
N GLY A 27 5.95 1.01 -2.01
CA GLY A 27 6.98 2.06 -2.04
C GLY A 27 8.28 1.66 -2.77
N GLY A 28 8.38 0.43 -3.28
CA GLY A 28 9.54 -0.04 -4.05
C GLY A 28 9.52 0.40 -5.52
N LYS A 29 10.62 0.16 -6.24
CA LYS A 29 10.76 0.59 -7.64
C LYS A 29 9.66 0.04 -8.56
N ASP A 30 9.34 -1.25 -8.45
CA ASP A 30 8.42 -1.91 -9.40
C ASP A 30 6.98 -1.48 -9.15
N SER A 31 6.58 -1.42 -7.88
CA SER A 31 5.25 -0.94 -7.49
C SER A 31 5.08 0.55 -7.76
N THR A 32 6.16 1.35 -7.74
CA THR A 32 6.15 2.76 -8.15
C THR A 32 5.94 2.91 -9.66
N VAL A 33 6.67 2.16 -10.48
CA VAL A 33 6.44 2.14 -11.94
C VAL A 33 5.01 1.69 -12.25
N LEU A 34 4.52 0.66 -11.57
CA LEU A 34 3.14 0.20 -11.74
C LEU A 34 2.13 1.30 -11.36
N PHE A 35 2.36 2.03 -10.27
CA PHE A 35 1.52 3.16 -9.87
C PHE A 35 1.44 4.20 -10.99
N HIS A 36 2.58 4.64 -11.53
CA HIS A 36 2.60 5.60 -12.65
C HIS A 36 1.74 5.13 -13.84
N LEU A 37 1.86 3.86 -14.23
CA LEU A 37 1.10 3.29 -15.35
C LEU A 37 -0.41 3.16 -15.05
N VAL A 38 -0.75 2.72 -13.83
CA VAL A 38 -2.15 2.60 -13.39
C VAL A 38 -2.81 3.97 -13.35
N ALA A 39 -2.14 4.98 -12.80
CA ALA A 39 -2.63 6.35 -12.74
C ALA A 39 -2.81 6.95 -14.14
N GLU A 40 -1.89 6.70 -15.07
CA GLU A 40 -2.03 7.16 -16.46
C GLU A 40 -3.28 6.56 -17.13
N VAL A 41 -3.48 5.24 -17.02
CA VAL A 41 -4.66 4.57 -17.57
C VAL A 41 -5.94 5.07 -16.89
N ALA A 42 -5.93 5.24 -15.57
CA ALA A 42 -7.05 5.77 -14.79
C ALA A 42 -7.47 7.16 -15.28
N ARG A 43 -6.51 8.09 -15.46
CA ARG A 43 -6.73 9.42 -16.04
C ARG A 43 -7.34 9.34 -17.43
N ARG A 44 -6.76 8.55 -18.34
CA ARG A 44 -7.27 8.40 -19.72
C ARG A 44 -8.70 7.87 -19.76
N ARG A 45 -9.04 6.96 -18.84
CA ARG A 45 -10.37 6.34 -18.76
C ARG A 45 -11.35 7.10 -17.89
N LYS A 46 -10.92 8.20 -17.24
CA LYS A 46 -11.71 8.96 -16.27
C LYS A 46 -12.28 8.05 -15.17
N ARG A 47 -11.44 7.15 -14.66
CA ARG A 47 -11.77 6.22 -13.59
C ARG A 47 -10.84 6.49 -12.40
N TYR A 48 -11.29 6.05 -11.23
CA TYR A 48 -10.50 6.06 -10.01
C TYR A 48 -10.07 4.64 -9.65
N PHE A 49 -9.04 4.54 -8.81
CA PHE A 49 -8.61 3.27 -8.19
C PHE A 49 -8.25 3.51 -6.73
N SER A 50 -8.28 2.45 -5.93
CA SER A 50 -7.80 2.49 -4.55
C SER A 50 -6.34 2.07 -4.48
N VAL A 51 -5.63 2.48 -3.43
CA VAL A 51 -4.27 2.04 -3.13
C VAL A 51 -4.25 1.38 -1.77
N LEU A 52 -3.57 0.24 -1.67
CA LEU A 52 -3.29 -0.44 -0.40
C LEU A 52 -1.79 -0.34 -0.13
N PHE A 53 -1.44 0.28 1.00
CA PHE A 53 -0.09 0.28 1.54
C PHE A 53 -0.13 -0.29 2.96
N ILE A 54 0.65 -1.35 3.19
CA ILE A 54 0.84 -1.92 4.53
C ILE A 54 2.11 -1.30 5.11
N ASP A 55 1.90 -0.55 6.19
CA ASP A 55 2.95 0.10 6.95
C ASP A 55 3.48 -0.89 7.99
N TRP A 56 4.71 -1.33 7.81
CA TRP A 56 5.37 -2.26 8.75
C TRP A 56 6.06 -1.54 9.91
N GLU A 57 5.88 -0.24 10.10
CA GLU A 57 6.56 0.61 11.08
C GLU A 57 8.06 0.80 10.78
N ALA A 58 8.85 -0.27 10.87
CA ALA A 58 10.32 -0.30 10.75
C ALA A 58 10.80 -0.23 9.28
N GLN A 59 10.24 0.68 8.49
CA GLN A 59 10.63 0.96 7.11
C GLN A 59 11.51 2.21 7.05
N TYR A 60 12.38 2.26 6.03
CA TYR A 60 13.24 3.43 5.82
C TYR A 60 12.42 4.71 5.66
N ARG A 61 12.88 5.80 6.29
CA ARG A 61 12.22 7.11 6.20
C ARG A 61 12.02 7.56 4.75
N CYS A 62 13.00 7.34 3.88
CA CYS A 62 12.89 7.67 2.45
C CYS A 62 11.77 6.91 1.73
N THR A 63 11.46 5.68 2.14
CA THR A 63 10.32 4.93 1.61
C THR A 63 9.01 5.57 2.04
N ILE A 64 8.89 5.96 3.31
CA ILE A 64 7.69 6.63 3.85
C ILE A 64 7.46 7.98 3.17
N GLU A 65 8.50 8.79 3.04
CA GLU A 65 8.46 10.07 2.31
C GLU A 65 8.06 9.87 0.84
N HIS A 66 8.57 8.82 0.18
CA HIS A 66 8.20 8.48 -1.19
C HIS A 66 6.72 8.07 -1.31
N ILE A 67 6.20 7.30 -0.37
CA ILE A 67 4.79 6.88 -0.37
C ILE A 67 3.87 8.09 -0.19
N GLN A 68 4.20 9.01 0.72
CA GLN A 68 3.46 10.26 0.90
C GLN A 68 3.45 11.08 -0.40
N LYS A 69 4.62 11.24 -1.03
CA LYS A 69 4.74 11.93 -2.32
C LYS A 69 3.89 11.28 -3.42
N MET A 70 3.86 9.95 -3.50
CA MET A 70 3.04 9.23 -4.49
C MET A 70 1.54 9.38 -4.21
N ARG A 71 1.13 9.38 -2.94
CA ARG A 71 -0.24 9.65 -2.51
C ARG A 71 -0.69 11.05 -2.93
N GLU A 72 0.12 12.07 -2.66
CA GLU A 72 -0.18 13.46 -3.05
C GLU A 72 -0.22 13.63 -4.58
N MET A 73 0.76 13.08 -5.29
CA MET A 73 0.90 13.22 -6.74
C MET A 73 -0.28 12.65 -7.52
N TYR A 74 -0.95 11.63 -6.98
CA TYR A 74 -2.02 10.89 -7.65
C TYR A 74 -3.37 10.99 -6.97
N HIS A 75 -3.52 11.92 -6.02
CA HIS A 75 -4.77 12.19 -5.32
C HIS A 75 -5.93 12.47 -6.29
N ASP A 76 -5.66 13.03 -7.48
CA ASP A 76 -6.66 13.31 -8.51
C ASP A 76 -7.34 12.07 -9.11
N VAL A 77 -6.72 10.89 -8.98
CA VAL A 77 -7.23 9.61 -9.53
C VAL A 77 -7.26 8.45 -8.54
N THR A 78 -6.86 8.69 -7.29
CA THR A 78 -7.05 7.71 -6.21
C THR A 78 -8.33 7.99 -5.45
N GLU A 79 -9.22 7.01 -5.35
CA GLU A 79 -10.47 7.12 -4.58
C GLU A 79 -10.19 7.01 -3.07
N THR A 80 -9.47 5.96 -2.68
CA THR A 80 -9.09 5.69 -1.29
C THR A 80 -7.65 5.23 -1.23
N PHE A 81 -6.87 5.82 -0.34
CA PHE A 81 -5.51 5.38 -0.04
C PHE A 81 -5.51 4.70 1.34
N TYR A 82 -5.63 3.38 1.36
CA TYR A 82 -5.57 2.57 2.57
C TYR A 82 -4.13 2.51 3.06
N TRP A 83 -3.76 3.44 3.93
CA TRP A 83 -2.51 3.38 4.71
C TRP A 83 -2.77 2.57 5.97
N VAL A 84 -2.39 1.30 5.98
CA VAL A 84 -2.72 0.37 7.07
C VAL A 84 -1.57 0.32 8.06
N ALA A 85 -1.79 0.83 9.28
CA ALA A 85 -0.86 0.79 10.41
C ALA A 85 -1.49 0.02 11.58
N LEU A 86 -1.88 -1.23 11.30
CA LEU A 86 -2.52 -2.14 12.25
C LEU A 86 -1.53 -3.20 12.72
N PRO A 87 -1.76 -3.83 13.90
CA PRO A 87 -1.00 -4.98 14.33
C PRO A 87 -1.05 -6.16 13.36
N LEU A 88 0.08 -6.47 12.71
CA LEU A 88 0.20 -7.57 11.76
C LEU A 88 1.44 -8.41 12.06
N THR A 89 1.29 -9.73 12.02
CA THR A 89 2.40 -10.65 12.27
C THR A 89 3.22 -10.82 11.00
N THR A 90 4.55 -10.73 11.12
CA THR A 90 5.46 -11.09 10.03
C THR A 90 6.72 -11.74 10.58
N VAL A 91 7.47 -12.40 9.70
CA VAL A 91 8.69 -13.10 10.08
C VAL A 91 9.77 -12.11 10.50
N ASN A 92 10.49 -12.48 11.56
CA ASN A 92 11.64 -11.75 12.06
C ASN A 92 12.92 -12.47 11.66
N GLY A 93 13.67 -11.87 10.73
CA GLY A 93 14.95 -12.42 10.25
C GLY A 93 16.15 -12.18 11.17
N VAL A 94 15.99 -11.44 12.28
CA VAL A 94 17.10 -11.02 13.15
C VAL A 94 17.18 -11.76 14.48
N SER A 95 16.25 -12.69 14.77
CA SER A 95 16.25 -13.47 16.01
C SER A 95 15.84 -14.92 15.77
N GLN A 96 16.61 -15.86 16.32
CA GLN A 96 16.23 -17.27 16.37
C GLN A 96 15.27 -17.58 17.52
N PHE A 97 15.22 -16.72 18.55
CA PHE A 97 14.37 -16.89 19.72
C PHE A 97 13.00 -16.22 19.55
N GLN A 98 12.93 -15.18 18.71
CA GLN A 98 11.72 -14.45 18.37
C GLN A 98 11.58 -14.45 16.84
N PRO A 99 11.15 -15.57 16.24
CA PRO A 99 11.13 -15.75 14.78
C PRO A 99 10.02 -14.95 14.09
N GLU A 100 9.11 -14.36 14.84
CA GLU A 100 8.02 -13.51 14.38
C GLU A 100 8.00 -12.21 15.19
N TRP A 101 7.41 -11.18 14.60
CA TRP A 101 7.15 -9.92 15.27
C TRP A 101 5.84 -9.32 14.76
N ILE A 102 5.21 -8.50 15.60
CA ILE A 102 3.95 -7.81 15.29
C ILE A 102 4.29 -6.33 15.12
N CYS A 103 4.16 -5.78 13.90
CA CYS A 103 4.31 -4.34 13.70
C CYS A 103 3.17 -3.59 14.41
N TRP A 104 3.35 -2.35 14.84
CA TRP A 104 2.29 -1.55 15.48
C TRP A 104 1.58 -2.18 16.70
N GLU A 105 2.17 -3.20 17.34
CA GLU A 105 1.68 -3.79 18.59
C GLU A 105 1.47 -2.74 19.70
N PRO A 106 0.29 -2.73 20.36
CA PRO A 106 0.02 -1.81 21.46
C PRO A 106 0.97 -2.00 22.65
N GLY A 107 1.38 -0.91 23.29
CA GLY A 107 2.28 -0.95 24.45
C GLY A 107 3.75 -1.10 24.10
N VAL A 108 4.10 -1.23 22.82
CA VAL A 108 5.48 -1.22 22.33
C VAL A 108 5.91 0.21 21.98
N THR A 109 7.19 0.53 22.21
CA THR A 109 7.77 1.80 21.78
C THR A 109 8.25 1.69 20.34
N TRP A 110 7.59 2.42 19.45
CA TRP A 110 7.87 2.46 18.01
C TRP A 110 8.86 3.58 17.66
N VAL A 111 9.62 3.41 16.58
CA VAL A 111 10.62 4.40 16.13
C VAL A 111 9.96 5.62 15.47
N ARG A 112 8.70 5.49 15.08
CA ARG A 112 7.86 6.60 14.60
C ARG A 112 6.39 6.41 14.93
N GLN A 113 5.62 7.47 14.73
CA GLN A 113 4.17 7.42 14.73
C GLN A 113 3.64 7.21 13.31
N PRO A 114 2.46 6.58 13.15
CA PRO A 114 1.79 6.53 11.86
C PRO A 114 1.32 7.94 11.47
N PRO A 115 1.14 8.24 10.17
CA PRO A 115 0.55 9.52 9.75
C PRO A 115 -0.92 9.60 10.21
N GLU A 116 -1.45 10.82 10.32
CA GLU A 116 -2.79 11.08 10.86
C GLU A 116 -3.90 10.35 10.10
N GLU A 117 -3.77 10.19 8.78
CA GLU A 117 -4.78 9.52 7.97
C GLU A 117 -4.60 8.00 7.86
N ALA A 118 -3.64 7.43 8.60
CA ALA A 118 -3.46 5.99 8.66
C ALA A 118 -4.59 5.30 9.43
N ILE A 119 -4.93 4.11 8.97
CA ILE A 119 -5.86 3.22 9.64
C ILE A 119 -5.12 2.56 10.79
N THR A 120 -5.37 3.05 12.00
CA THR A 120 -4.86 2.51 13.27
C THR A 120 -5.96 1.85 14.12
N ASP A 121 -7.22 2.09 13.79
CA ASP A 121 -8.37 1.47 14.44
C ASP A 121 -8.54 0.02 13.98
N MET A 122 -8.34 -0.92 14.90
CA MET A 122 -8.48 -2.36 14.66
C MET A 122 -9.92 -2.78 14.28
N THR A 123 -10.91 -1.92 14.47
CA THR A 123 -12.31 -2.18 14.08
C THR A 123 -12.65 -1.69 12.67
N TYR A 124 -11.72 -0.99 12.00
CA TYR A 124 -11.95 -0.40 10.67
C TYR A 124 -12.35 -1.44 9.62
N PHE A 125 -11.65 -2.58 9.59
CA PHE A 125 -11.96 -3.68 8.68
C PHE A 125 -12.76 -4.76 9.39
N PRO A 126 -13.96 -5.13 8.92
CA PRO A 126 -14.80 -6.14 9.59
C PRO A 126 -14.19 -7.55 9.56
N PHE A 127 -13.21 -7.77 8.68
CA PHE A 127 -12.48 -9.04 8.57
C PHE A 127 -11.18 -9.06 9.39
N TYR A 128 -10.72 -7.91 9.91
CA TYR A 128 -9.45 -7.85 10.61
C TYR A 128 -9.52 -8.60 11.93
N ARG A 129 -8.45 -9.33 12.24
CA ARG A 129 -8.23 -9.98 13.53
C ARG A 129 -6.85 -9.57 14.01
N TYR A 130 -6.74 -9.33 15.32
CA TYR A 130 -5.46 -8.97 15.95
C TYR A 130 -4.33 -9.89 15.48
N ALA A 131 -3.23 -9.29 15.03
CA ALA A 131 -2.01 -9.98 14.61
C ALA A 131 -2.21 -10.98 13.44
N MET A 132 -3.17 -10.72 12.54
CA MET A 132 -3.33 -11.50 11.30
C MET A 132 -2.12 -11.34 10.36
N THR A 133 -1.96 -12.32 9.47
CA THR A 133 -0.90 -12.40 8.44
C THR A 133 -1.47 -12.24 7.04
#